data_AF-A0A4Q3ISQ4-F1
#
_entry.id   AF-A0A4Q3ISQ4-F1
#
_cell.length_a   1.000
_cell.length_b   1.000
_cell.length_c   1.000
_cell.angle_alpha   90.00
_cell.angle_beta   90.00
_cell.angle_gamma   90.00
#
_symmetry.space_group_name_H-M   'P 1'
#
loop_
_entity.id
_entity.type
_entity.pdbx_description
1 polymer ?
#
loop_
_entity_poly.entity_id
_entity_poly.type
_entity_poly.pdbx_seq_one_letter_code
_entity_poly.pdbx_strand_id
1 'polypeptide(L)'
;LVDSGLVGAVIDVSTTEICDLLLGGFLPATEDRFGAIIRTRIPYVGSVGALDMVNFFAPETVPERYRGRQLYPHNPQITLMRTTVEENARIGRWIGEHLNQMEGPVRFLIPELGVSALDAPGQAFHDPAADAALFHALEQTVRTGPSRQLIRLPLHINDPAFASALVQQFRTLHAGRRRERAGGGRS
;
A
#
# COMPACT_ATOMS: atom_id res chain seq x y z
N LEU A 1 -15.33 9.95 4.79
CA LEU A 1 -14.50 10.90 5.59
C LEU A 1 -13.66 11.82 4.70
N VAL A 2 -12.89 11.28 3.75
CA VAL A 2 -12.14 12.10 2.77
C VAL A 2 -13.08 12.87 1.84
N ASP A 3 -14.04 12.18 1.20
CA ASP A 3 -15.01 12.84 0.30
C ASP A 3 -15.86 13.91 1.02
N SER A 4 -16.08 13.76 2.33
CA SER A 4 -16.81 14.75 3.14
C SER A 4 -15.95 15.94 3.59
N GLY A 5 -14.67 16.00 3.20
CA GLY A 5 -13.75 17.09 3.54
C GLY A 5 -13.28 17.15 5.00
N LEU A 6 -13.69 16.17 5.83
CA LEU A 6 -13.32 16.12 7.25
C LEU A 6 -11.85 15.69 7.47
N VAL A 7 -11.26 15.04 6.47
CA VAL A 7 -9.87 14.58 6.48
C VAL A 7 -9.08 15.39 5.45
N GLY A 8 -8.10 16.15 5.94
CA GLY A 8 -7.28 17.05 5.10
C GLY A 8 -6.12 16.37 4.38
N ALA A 9 -5.78 15.14 4.76
CA ALA A 9 -4.72 14.30 4.19
C ALA A 9 -4.75 12.88 4.78
N VAL A 10 -4.08 11.94 4.13
CA VAL A 10 -4.09 10.50 4.49
C VAL A 10 -2.67 9.96 4.64
N ILE A 11 -2.46 9.13 5.67
CA ILE A 11 -1.34 8.16 5.75
C ILE A 11 -1.97 6.76 5.64
N ASP A 12 -1.54 6.02 4.63
CA ASP A 12 -2.14 4.74 4.22
C ASP A 12 -1.07 3.66 4.13
N VAL A 13 -0.67 3.15 5.29
CA VAL A 13 0.48 2.25 5.42
C VAL A 13 0.15 0.83 4.94
N SER A 14 -1.05 0.36 5.24
CA SER A 14 -1.50 -1.00 4.93
C SER A 14 -2.53 -0.97 3.82
N THR A 15 -2.18 -1.56 2.68
CA THR A 15 -3.01 -1.60 1.46
C THR A 15 -3.47 -3.03 1.13
N THR A 16 -3.35 -3.95 2.10
CA THR A 16 -3.70 -5.39 2.02
C THR A 16 -5.07 -5.70 1.41
N GLU A 17 -6.04 -4.81 1.60
CA GLU A 17 -7.38 -4.92 0.99
C GLU A 17 -7.37 -5.05 -0.55
N ILE A 18 -6.28 -4.64 -1.20
CA ILE A 18 -6.05 -4.82 -2.64
C ILE A 18 -5.75 -6.28 -3.00
N CYS A 19 -5.04 -7.02 -2.13
CA CYS A 19 -4.81 -8.46 -2.32
C CYS A 19 -6.14 -9.20 -2.36
N ASP A 20 -7.00 -8.91 -1.38
CA ASP A 20 -8.32 -9.53 -1.27
C ASP A 20 -9.22 -9.16 -2.46
N LEU A 21 -9.18 -7.90 -2.92
CA LEU A 21 -9.90 -7.47 -4.12
C LEU A 21 -9.44 -8.24 -5.37
N LEU A 22 -8.14 -8.36 -5.61
CA LEU A 22 -7.61 -8.95 -6.84
C LEU A 22 -7.60 -10.48 -6.87
N LEU A 23 -7.61 -11.11 -5.69
CA LEU A 23 -7.42 -12.55 -5.50
C LEU A 23 -8.64 -13.22 -4.81
N GLY A 24 -9.69 -12.45 -4.51
CA GLY A 24 -10.94 -12.97 -3.96
C GLY A 24 -10.82 -13.42 -2.50
N GLY A 25 -10.09 -12.65 -1.70
CA GLY A 25 -10.11 -12.74 -0.24
C GLY A 25 -11.42 -12.19 0.34
N PHE A 26 -11.63 -12.35 1.65
CA PHE A 26 -12.91 -11.98 2.29
C PHE A 26 -12.98 -10.56 2.85
N LEU A 27 -11.87 -9.82 2.93
CA LEU A 27 -11.83 -8.39 3.30
C LEU A 27 -11.41 -7.51 2.10
N PRO A 28 -12.07 -7.63 0.92
CA PRO A 28 -11.66 -6.88 -0.24
C PRO A 28 -11.95 -5.38 -0.07
N ALA A 29 -11.06 -4.57 -0.62
CA ALA A 29 -11.40 -3.20 -0.96
C ALA A 29 -12.53 -3.20 -2.00
N THR A 30 -13.17 -2.04 -2.19
CA THR A 30 -14.02 -1.85 -3.37
C THR A 30 -13.16 -1.43 -4.56
N GLU A 31 -13.72 -1.48 -5.77
CA GLU A 31 -13.07 -0.95 -6.98
C GLU A 31 -12.77 0.56 -6.86
N ASP A 32 -13.42 1.29 -5.95
CA ASP A 32 -13.16 2.71 -5.65
C ASP A 32 -11.99 2.90 -4.66
N ARG A 33 -11.19 1.86 -4.36
CA ARG A 33 -10.00 2.02 -3.52
C ARG A 33 -9.07 3.07 -4.13
N PHE A 34 -8.69 4.05 -3.30
CA PHE A 34 -8.01 5.30 -3.65
C PHE A 34 -8.86 6.40 -4.32
N GLY A 35 -10.10 6.11 -4.74
CA GLY A 35 -10.97 7.04 -5.47
C GLY A 35 -11.22 8.36 -4.74
N ALA A 36 -11.46 8.31 -3.43
CA ALA A 36 -11.67 9.53 -2.64
C ALA A 36 -10.44 10.47 -2.65
N ILE A 37 -9.23 9.90 -2.63
CA ILE A 37 -7.98 10.68 -2.69
C ILE A 37 -7.80 11.27 -4.08
N ILE A 38 -8.09 10.48 -5.13
CA ILE A 38 -8.05 10.92 -6.53
C ILE A 38 -8.99 12.12 -6.74
N ARG A 39 -10.25 12.01 -6.30
CA ARG A 39 -11.27 13.07 -6.46
C ARG A 39 -10.93 14.34 -5.68
N THR A 40 -10.49 14.20 -4.44
CA THR A 40 -10.31 15.36 -3.53
C THR A 40 -8.93 16.00 -3.61
N ARG A 41 -7.96 15.35 -4.28
CA ARG A 41 -6.58 15.80 -4.46
C ARG A 41 -5.89 16.17 -3.13
N ILE A 42 -6.30 15.54 -2.03
CA ILE A 42 -5.66 15.75 -0.73
C ILE A 42 -4.24 15.15 -0.75
N PRO A 43 -3.32 15.66 0.09
CA PRO A 43 -2.03 15.01 0.28
C PRO A 43 -2.18 13.54 0.70
N TYR A 44 -1.44 12.67 0.02
CA TYR A 44 -1.45 11.24 0.24
C TYR A 44 -0.04 10.73 0.51
N VAL A 45 0.12 10.01 1.62
CA VAL A 45 1.33 9.26 1.94
C VAL A 45 0.95 7.79 2.06
N GLY A 46 1.49 6.93 1.20
CA GLY A 46 1.10 5.51 1.11
C GLY A 46 2.28 4.56 1.22
N SER A 47 1.98 3.28 1.46
CA SER A 47 2.92 2.16 1.43
C SER A 47 2.24 0.86 1.00
N VAL A 48 3.00 -0.22 1.03
CA VAL A 48 2.69 -1.58 0.55
C VAL A 48 2.39 -2.57 1.68
N GLY A 49 1.98 -2.09 2.84
CA GLY A 49 1.85 -2.93 4.03
C GLY A 49 0.86 -4.07 3.87
N ALA A 50 1.32 -5.27 4.26
CA ALA A 50 0.60 -6.53 4.20
C ALA A 50 0.13 -6.94 2.79
N LEU A 51 0.84 -6.52 1.74
CA LEU A 51 0.57 -6.99 0.37
C LEU A 51 1.13 -8.40 0.07
N ASP A 52 1.77 -9.01 1.06
CA ASP A 52 2.22 -10.40 1.08
C ASP A 52 1.10 -11.41 1.40
N MET A 53 -0.10 -10.96 1.78
CA MET A 53 -1.17 -11.85 2.25
C MET A 53 -2.54 -11.56 1.64
N VAL A 54 -3.31 -12.64 1.41
CA VAL A 54 -4.75 -12.63 1.14
C VAL A 54 -5.46 -13.26 2.34
N ASN A 55 -6.55 -12.65 2.78
CA ASN A 55 -7.32 -13.13 3.92
C ASN A 55 -8.41 -14.11 3.45
N PHE A 56 -8.44 -15.29 4.08
CA PHE A 56 -9.52 -16.26 4.02
C PHE A 56 -10.05 -16.55 5.42
N PHE A 57 -11.25 -17.15 5.50
CA PHE A 57 -11.78 -17.66 6.75
C PHE A 57 -11.03 -18.96 7.15
N ALA A 58 -11.72 -19.91 7.77
CA ALA A 58 -11.14 -21.18 8.18
C ALA A 58 -10.48 -21.90 6.98
N PRO A 59 -9.42 -22.70 7.19
CA PRO A 59 -8.63 -23.29 6.10
C PRO A 59 -9.45 -24.04 5.05
N GLU A 60 -10.53 -24.69 5.45
CA GLU A 60 -11.48 -25.41 4.58
C GLU A 60 -12.27 -24.50 3.61
N THR A 61 -12.31 -23.20 3.87
CA THR A 61 -12.99 -22.22 3.01
C THR A 61 -12.10 -21.66 1.90
N VAL A 62 -10.79 -21.94 1.96
CA VAL A 62 -9.84 -21.49 0.93
C VAL A 62 -10.25 -22.13 -0.40
N PRO A 63 -10.51 -21.33 -1.46
CA PRO A 63 -10.93 -21.85 -2.75
C PRO A 63 -9.99 -22.92 -3.30
N GLU A 64 -10.56 -23.97 -3.88
CA GLU A 64 -9.82 -25.11 -4.44
C GLU A 64 -8.72 -24.71 -5.45
N ARG A 65 -8.92 -23.63 -6.20
CA ARG A 65 -7.91 -23.05 -7.11
C ARG A 65 -6.61 -22.60 -6.40
N TYR A 66 -6.64 -22.42 -5.08
CA TYR A 66 -5.51 -22.10 -4.22
C TYR A 66 -4.96 -23.31 -3.47
N ARG A 67 -5.33 -24.53 -3.89
CA ARG A 67 -4.70 -25.75 -3.37
C ARG A 67 -3.19 -25.70 -3.59
N GLY A 68 -2.44 -26.08 -2.56
CA GLY A 68 -0.97 -26.11 -2.59
C GLY A 68 -0.31 -24.75 -2.40
N ARG A 69 -1.09 -23.67 -2.17
CA ARG A 69 -0.55 -22.38 -1.77
C ARG A 69 -0.02 -22.43 -0.34
N GLN A 70 0.87 -21.49 -0.03
CA GLN A 70 1.39 -21.35 1.32
C GLN A 70 0.35 -20.65 2.21
N LEU A 71 -0.21 -21.42 3.13
CA LEU A 71 -1.22 -20.96 4.08
C LEU A 71 -0.62 -20.84 5.47
N TYR A 72 -1.03 -19.79 6.20
CA TYR A 72 -0.66 -19.55 7.58
C TYR A 72 -1.95 -19.44 8.43
N PRO A 73 -2.17 -20.34 9.41
CA PRO A 73 -3.30 -20.23 10.31
C PRO A 73 -3.04 -19.11 11.33
N HIS A 74 -3.62 -17.94 11.12
CA HIS A 74 -3.43 -16.79 12.01
C HIS A 74 -4.19 -16.98 13.34
N ASN A 75 -5.41 -17.50 13.24
CA ASN A 75 -6.23 -17.94 14.37
C ASN A 75 -7.23 -19.02 13.88
N PRO A 76 -8.06 -19.63 14.76
CA PRO A 76 -9.00 -20.68 14.34
C PRO A 76 -10.01 -20.26 13.26
N GLN A 77 -10.23 -18.96 13.05
CA GLN A 77 -11.20 -18.43 12.10
C GLN A 77 -10.56 -17.82 10.84
N ILE A 78 -9.27 -17.47 10.89
CA ILE A 78 -8.58 -16.69 9.86
C ILE A 78 -7.35 -17.44 9.36
N THR A 79 -7.32 -17.62 8.05
CA THR A 79 -6.18 -18.18 7.31
C THR A 79 -5.63 -17.12 6.38
N LEU A 80 -4.32 -16.90 6.45
CA LEU A 80 -3.60 -16.02 5.53
C LEU A 80 -3.00 -16.87 4.42
N MET A 81 -3.09 -16.42 3.17
CA MET A 81 -2.43 -17.05 2.02
C MET A 81 -1.34 -16.13 1.49
N ARG A 82 -0.10 -16.63 1.34
CA ARG A 82 1.01 -15.86 0.77
C ARG A 82 0.76 -15.55 -0.71
N THR A 83 0.86 -14.29 -1.09
CA THR A 83 0.82 -13.85 -2.50
C THR A 83 2.09 -14.27 -3.25
N THR A 84 1.96 -14.63 -4.54
CA THR A 84 3.11 -15.04 -5.38
C THR A 84 3.82 -13.85 -6.03
N VAL A 85 4.95 -14.11 -6.69
CA VAL A 85 5.69 -13.13 -7.51
C VAL A 85 4.80 -12.49 -8.59
N GLU A 86 4.03 -13.29 -9.32
CA GLU A 86 3.15 -12.82 -10.40
C GLU A 86 1.99 -11.98 -9.86
N GLU A 87 1.42 -12.40 -8.73
CA GLU A 87 0.36 -11.67 -8.04
C GLU A 87 0.87 -10.33 -7.51
N ASN A 88 2.06 -10.30 -6.91
CA ASN A 88 2.72 -9.07 -6.45
C ASN A 88 3.01 -8.11 -7.60
N ALA A 89 3.46 -8.61 -8.74
CA ALA A 89 3.62 -7.79 -9.93
C ALA A 89 2.29 -7.20 -10.42
N ARG A 90 1.19 -7.97 -10.36
CA ARG A 90 -0.17 -7.49 -10.70
C ARG A 90 -0.66 -6.43 -9.71
N ILE A 91 -0.45 -6.65 -8.42
CA ILE A 91 -0.80 -5.70 -7.35
C ILE A 91 -0.02 -4.38 -7.55
N GLY A 92 1.30 -4.46 -7.78
CA GLY A 92 2.13 -3.28 -8.01
C GLY A 92 1.70 -2.45 -9.23
N ARG A 93 1.34 -3.11 -10.34
CA ARG A 93 0.77 -2.42 -11.51
C ARG A 93 -0.55 -1.73 -11.17
N TRP A 94 -1.47 -2.46 -10.51
CA TRP A 94 -2.77 -1.91 -10.13
C TRP A 94 -2.62 -0.67 -9.23
N ILE A 95 -1.77 -0.74 -8.20
CA ILE A 95 -1.49 0.42 -7.33
C ILE A 95 -0.87 1.55 -8.15
N GLY A 96 0.14 1.27 -8.97
CA GLY A 96 0.81 2.27 -9.78
C GLY A 96 -0.13 3.02 -10.72
N GLU A 97 -1.10 2.33 -11.34
CA GLU A 97 -2.14 2.90 -12.18
C GLU A 97 -3.07 3.85 -11.40
N HIS A 98 -3.40 3.54 -10.15
CA HIS A 98 -4.24 4.40 -9.32
C HIS A 98 -3.47 5.61 -8.79
N LEU A 99 -2.21 5.42 -8.36
CA LEU A 99 -1.32 6.55 -8.03
C LEU A 99 -1.14 7.49 -9.22
N ASN A 100 -1.19 6.95 -10.44
CA ASN A 100 -1.09 7.72 -11.68
C ASN A 100 -2.26 8.67 -11.93
N GLN A 101 -3.42 8.42 -11.32
CA GLN A 101 -4.63 9.23 -11.40
C GLN A 101 -4.70 10.31 -10.31
N MET A 102 -3.89 10.21 -9.26
CA MET A 102 -3.83 11.23 -8.21
C MET A 102 -3.14 12.50 -8.73
N GLU A 103 -3.87 13.61 -8.72
CA GLU A 103 -3.37 14.93 -9.12
C GLU A 103 -2.92 15.80 -7.92
N GLY A 104 -3.19 15.34 -6.70
CA GLY A 104 -2.66 15.93 -5.47
C GLY A 104 -1.21 15.50 -5.18
N PRO A 105 -0.59 16.05 -4.11
CA PRO A 105 0.73 15.60 -3.69
C PRO A 105 0.72 14.16 -3.15
N VAL A 106 1.60 13.32 -3.69
CA VAL A 106 1.74 11.89 -3.38
C VAL A 106 3.18 11.58 -2.94
N ARG A 107 3.31 10.86 -1.84
CA ARG A 107 4.56 10.23 -1.38
C ARG A 107 4.28 8.76 -1.12
N PHE A 108 4.83 7.87 -1.96
CA PHE A 108 4.62 6.44 -1.81
C PHE A 108 5.94 5.78 -1.40
N LEU A 109 5.97 5.16 -0.22
CA LEU A 109 7.18 4.62 0.37
C LEU A 109 7.24 3.10 0.14
N ILE A 110 8.43 2.61 -0.22
CA ILE A 110 8.73 1.19 -0.42
C ILE A 110 9.69 0.74 0.70
N PRO A 111 9.28 -0.18 1.60
CA PRO A 111 10.14 -0.82 2.58
C PRO A 111 10.87 -2.00 1.94
N GLU A 112 12.15 -1.84 1.62
CA GLU A 112 12.90 -2.85 0.85
C GLU A 112 13.21 -4.15 1.60
N LEU A 113 13.03 -4.19 2.92
CA LEU A 113 13.37 -5.36 3.74
C LEU A 113 12.16 -6.18 4.19
N GLY A 114 10.95 -5.84 3.71
CA GLY A 114 9.74 -6.62 3.96
C GLY A 114 8.50 -5.76 4.23
N VAL A 115 7.33 -6.30 3.89
CA VAL A 115 6.05 -5.58 3.88
C VAL A 115 5.10 -5.96 5.01
N SER A 116 5.44 -6.95 5.84
CA SER A 116 4.63 -7.37 6.98
C SER A 116 5.47 -8.05 8.07
N ALA A 117 4.91 -8.28 9.26
CA ALA A 117 5.60 -9.05 10.30
C ALA A 117 5.89 -10.50 9.90
N LEU A 118 5.14 -11.07 8.94
CA LEU A 118 5.36 -12.42 8.42
C LEU A 118 6.35 -12.45 7.25
N ASP A 119 6.65 -11.28 6.68
CA ASP A 119 7.55 -11.11 5.54
C ASP A 119 8.87 -10.49 6.00
N ALA A 120 9.62 -11.27 6.78
CA ALA A 120 10.92 -10.90 7.30
C ALA A 120 11.81 -12.15 7.44
N PRO A 121 13.15 -12.04 7.42
CA PRO A 121 14.03 -13.20 7.49
C PRO A 121 13.65 -14.19 8.60
N GLY A 122 13.42 -15.45 8.22
CA GLY A 122 13.02 -16.53 9.13
C GLY A 122 11.51 -16.60 9.45
N GLN A 123 10.70 -15.71 8.90
CA GLN A 123 9.24 -15.72 9.05
C GLN A 123 8.55 -16.48 7.92
N ALA A 124 7.28 -16.82 8.14
CA ALA A 124 6.54 -17.72 7.28
C ALA A 124 6.41 -17.20 5.83
N PHE A 125 6.21 -15.90 5.63
CA PHE A 125 5.90 -15.31 4.31
C PHE A 125 7.10 -14.59 3.69
N HIS A 126 8.30 -14.73 4.25
CA HIS A 126 9.51 -14.11 3.71
C HIS A 126 9.82 -14.60 2.30
N ASP A 127 9.60 -13.72 1.33
CA ASP A 127 9.87 -13.98 -0.09
C ASP A 127 10.40 -12.72 -0.78
N PRO A 128 11.73 -12.50 -0.74
CA PRO A 128 12.36 -11.35 -1.38
C PRO A 128 12.09 -11.24 -2.88
N ALA A 129 11.78 -12.35 -3.57
CA ALA A 129 11.47 -12.32 -4.99
C ALA A 129 10.07 -11.75 -5.26
N ALA A 130 9.10 -12.08 -4.40
CA ALA A 130 7.76 -11.50 -4.46
C ALA A 130 7.79 -10.00 -4.19
N ASP A 131 8.56 -9.57 -3.18
CA ASP A 131 8.71 -8.16 -2.83
C ASP A 131 9.39 -7.37 -3.96
N ALA A 132 10.47 -7.93 -4.52
CA ALA A 132 11.16 -7.33 -5.66
C ALA A 132 10.23 -7.16 -6.87
N ALA A 133 9.34 -8.13 -7.14
CA ALA A 133 8.37 -8.04 -8.22
C ALA A 133 7.30 -6.97 -7.98
N LEU A 134 6.83 -6.82 -6.74
CA LEU A 134 5.94 -5.73 -6.34
C LEU A 134 6.60 -4.36 -6.56
N PHE A 135 7.82 -4.19 -6.05
CA PHE A 135 8.54 -2.92 -6.11
C PHE A 135 8.90 -2.55 -7.55
N HIS A 136 9.37 -3.53 -8.34
CA HIS A 136 9.67 -3.33 -9.74
C HIS A 136 8.42 -2.93 -10.54
N ALA A 137 7.28 -3.60 -10.32
CA ALA A 137 6.03 -3.24 -10.98
C ALA A 137 5.59 -1.80 -10.65
N LEU A 138 5.73 -1.37 -9.39
CA LEU A 138 5.47 0.01 -8.97
C LEU A 138 6.38 1.00 -9.71
N GLU A 139 7.69 0.73 -9.75
CA GLU A 139 8.66 1.59 -10.45
C GLU A 139 8.39 1.74 -11.94
N GLN A 140 8.04 0.64 -12.62
CA GLN A 140 7.74 0.66 -14.04
C GLN A 140 6.43 1.38 -14.35
N THR A 141 5.47 1.36 -13.43
CA THR A 141 4.12 1.89 -13.67
C THR A 141 3.99 3.35 -13.25
N VAL A 142 4.56 3.74 -12.11
CA VAL A 142 4.35 5.08 -11.52
C VAL A 142 5.10 6.14 -12.32
N ARG A 143 4.37 7.12 -12.85
CA ARG A 143 4.95 8.29 -13.53
C ARG A 143 5.43 9.30 -12.48
N THR A 144 6.68 9.25 -12.07
CA THR A 144 7.19 10.15 -11.02
C THR A 144 7.29 11.60 -11.49
N GLY A 145 7.27 12.53 -10.54
CA GLY A 145 7.38 13.98 -10.78
C GLY A 145 7.45 14.78 -9.49
N PRO A 146 7.41 16.12 -9.56
CA PRO A 146 7.53 16.99 -8.38
C PRO A 146 6.45 16.73 -7.33
N SER A 147 5.22 16.44 -7.78
CA SER A 147 4.07 16.16 -6.91
C SER A 147 3.94 14.70 -6.51
N ARG A 148 4.47 13.74 -7.28
CA ARG A 148 4.36 12.29 -7.03
C ARG A 148 5.72 11.62 -6.98
N GLN A 149 6.10 11.14 -5.81
CA GLN A 149 7.40 10.51 -5.60
C GLN A 149 7.22 9.08 -5.08
N LEU A 150 8.02 8.17 -5.64
CA LEU A 150 8.24 6.82 -5.14
C LEU A 150 9.56 6.85 -4.34
N ILE A 151 9.51 6.51 -3.06
CA ILE A 151 10.62 6.66 -2.12
C ILE A 151 10.97 5.28 -1.58
N ARG A 152 12.13 4.76 -1.98
CA ARG A 152 12.66 3.48 -1.48
C ARG A 152 13.45 3.70 -0.21
N LEU A 153 13.25 2.82 0.76
CA LEU A 153 13.93 2.86 2.04
C LEU A 153 14.48 1.46 2.34
N PRO A 154 15.78 1.32 2.67
CA PRO A 154 16.40 0.04 3.03
C PRO A 154 16.00 -0.36 4.46
N LEU A 155 14.70 -0.46 4.71
CA LEU A 155 14.06 -0.65 5.99
C LEU A 155 12.93 -1.68 5.83
N HIS A 156 12.63 -2.38 6.92
CA HIS A 156 11.42 -3.19 7.01
C HIS A 156 10.24 -2.26 7.36
N ILE A 157 9.01 -2.58 6.94
CA ILE A 157 7.84 -1.72 7.19
C ILE A 157 7.60 -1.42 8.68
N ASN A 158 7.92 -2.38 9.54
CA ASN A 158 7.79 -2.29 11.00
C ASN A 158 9.00 -1.63 11.69
N ASP A 159 10.02 -1.19 10.94
CA ASP A 159 11.13 -0.43 11.52
C ASP A 159 10.63 0.94 12.01
N PRO A 160 10.95 1.38 13.25
CA PRO A 160 10.63 2.72 13.73
C PRO A 160 11.12 3.86 12.81
N ALA A 161 12.21 3.66 12.08
CA ALA A 161 12.71 4.60 11.09
C ALA A 161 11.78 4.71 9.86
N PHE A 162 11.11 3.61 9.47
CA PHE A 162 10.13 3.63 8.38
C PHE A 162 8.89 4.44 8.78
N ALA A 163 8.38 4.22 9.99
CA ALA A 163 7.30 5.02 10.56
C ALA A 163 7.67 6.51 10.66
N SER A 164 8.90 6.81 11.08
CA SER A 164 9.43 8.18 11.13
C SER A 164 9.47 8.83 9.75
N ALA A 165 9.88 8.09 8.72
CA ALA A 165 9.92 8.56 7.34
C ALA A 165 8.51 8.88 6.79
N LEU A 166 7.51 8.02 7.06
CA LEU A 166 6.11 8.29 6.70
C LEU A 166 5.61 9.61 7.30
N VAL A 167 5.85 9.82 8.60
CA VAL A 167 5.45 11.05 9.30
C VAL A 167 6.19 12.27 8.77
N GLN A 168 7.48 12.14 8.45
CA GLN A 168 8.26 13.22 7.85
C GLN A 168 7.68 13.64 6.50
N GLN A 169 7.39 12.69 5.61
CA GLN A 169 6.77 12.98 4.31
C GLN A 169 5.41 13.66 4.47
N PHE A 170 4.59 13.17 5.40
CA PHE A 170 3.28 13.76 5.70
C PHE A 170 3.39 15.23 6.15
N ARG A 171 4.33 15.52 7.06
CA ARG A 171 4.59 16.88 7.56
C ARG A 171 5.06 17.81 6.45
N THR A 172 5.93 17.33 5.56
CA THR A 172 6.42 18.10 4.40
C THR A 172 5.25 18.54 3.51
N LEU A 173 4.34 17.64 3.18
CA LEU A 173 3.17 17.96 2.34
C LEU A 173 2.22 18.97 3.02
N HIS A 174 2.05 18.91 4.34
CA HIS A 174 1.21 19.85 5.09
C HIS A 174 1.81 21.24 5.23
N ALA A 175 3.12 21.32 5.45
CA ALA A 175 3.83 22.58 5.57
C ALA A 175 3.79 23.37 4.25
N GLY A 176 3.83 22.70 3.09
CA GLY A 176 3.65 23.33 1.78
C GLY A 176 2.26 23.95 1.62
N ARG A 177 1.20 23.16 1.92
CA ARG A 177 -0.19 23.60 1.78
C ARG A 177 -0.57 24.81 2.65
N ARG A 178 -0.05 24.90 3.88
CA ARG A 178 -0.28 26.06 4.76
C ARG A 178 0.31 27.34 4.17
N ARG A 179 1.47 27.26 3.50
CA ARG A 179 2.10 28.42 2.85
C ARG A 179 1.34 28.86 1.61
N GLU A 180 0.89 27.92 0.79
CA GLU A 180 0.06 28.22 -0.40
C GLU A 180 -1.26 28.93 -0.02
N ARG A 181 -1.95 28.43 1.01
CA ARG A 181 -3.17 29.06 1.53
C ARG A 181 -2.92 30.44 2.14
N ALA A 182 -1.78 30.64 2.80
CA ALA A 182 -1.43 31.94 3.40
C ALA A 182 -0.99 32.98 2.35
N GLY A 183 -0.43 32.54 1.20
CA GLY A 183 -0.01 33.40 0.10
C GLY A 183 -1.14 33.79 -0.86
N GLY A 184 -2.16 32.93 -1.03
CA GLY A 184 -3.29 33.16 -1.95
C GLY A 184 -4.39 34.12 -1.45
N GLY A 185 -4.23 34.73 -0.27
CA GLY A 185 -5.19 35.67 0.31
C GLY A 185 -4.93 37.15 0.01
N ARG A 186 -4.01 37.46 -0.92
CA ARG A 186 -3.73 38.82 -1.39
C ARG A 186 -3.74 38.87 -2.92
N SER A 187 -4.94 38.98 -3.48
CA SER A 187 -5.19 39.49 -4.83
C SER A 187 -6.56 40.13 -4.86
#